data_AF-A0AAD7HLC5-F1
#
_entry.id   AF-A0AAD7HLC5-F1
#
_cell.length_a   1.000
_cell.length_b   1.000
_cell.length_c   1.000
_cell.angle_alpha   90.00
_cell.angle_beta   90.00
_cell.angle_gamma   90.00
#
_symmetry.space_group_name_H-M   'P 1'
#
loop_
_entity.id
_entity.type
_entity.pdbx_description
1 polymer ?
#
loop_
_entity_poly.entity_id
_entity_poly.type
_entity_poly.pdbx_seq_one_letter_code
_entity_poly.pdbx_strand_id
1 'polypeptide(L)'
;MGGLTSDVDDGEEKVDAQESKETVREAREKIRSLAGIVETEGYVHPSAHRPSSKPFKKTDIKVGSLPDTIRANFKTDFAPALLDYVGTIAAWTDPSAAETIQLFNVTFPEYKLSIDDPHDEALVLAVVKLSKDKIEGWRNKFAKTAIAILKALFKDKTPAEIRETVEYYLQGTERDYTFYYREVVPDPESDGIKLKGIFQSHLCSRVLGAHCAATSDKGTIGPIAFKATEVSTRPAGALVLACQAIKRGLNYFRTGTLVIPKAPLGNFSKNNWADHDDFSQGVRTTIPSTSAISAVVKKLDAARWDKIILAARAAAVARDTDNEPAVDVDSVPAEEDFELLDDDSD
;
A
#
# COMPACT_ATOMS: atom_id res chain seq x y z
N MET A 1 -63.91 27.55 -17.43
CA MET A 1 -64.59 26.59 -16.55
C MET A 1 -63.71 25.34 -16.55
N GLY A 2 -62.86 25.10 -15.54
CA GLY A 2 -63.19 24.51 -14.23
C GLY A 2 -62.99 22.98 -14.33
N GLY A 3 -62.31 22.22 -13.47
CA GLY A 3 -61.58 22.42 -12.20
C GLY A 3 -60.42 21.41 -12.13
N LEU A 4 -59.36 21.65 -11.35
CA LEU A 4 -59.16 21.23 -9.94
C LEU A 4 -59.30 19.72 -9.69
N THR A 5 -58.16 19.03 -9.56
CA THR A 5 -57.85 18.13 -8.42
C THR A 5 -56.34 18.16 -8.14
N SER A 6 -56.03 18.15 -6.85
CA SER A 6 -54.74 18.27 -6.16
C SER A 6 -54.40 16.97 -5.45
N ASP A 7 -53.12 16.59 -5.41
CA ASP A 7 -52.44 15.68 -4.46
C ASP A 7 -50.95 16.12 -4.52
N VAL A 8 -50.23 16.64 -3.50
CA VAL A 8 -49.97 16.21 -2.10
C VAL A 8 -49.40 14.78 -2.13
N ASP A 9 -48.18 14.43 -1.75
CA ASP A 9 -47.26 14.83 -0.68
C ASP A 9 -45.91 14.14 -0.97
N ASP A 10 -44.78 14.72 -0.55
CA ASP A 10 -43.52 14.00 -0.20
C ASP A 10 -42.42 15.05 0.05
N GLY A 11 -42.56 15.71 1.21
CA GLY A 11 -41.68 16.75 1.68
C GLY A 11 -41.05 16.43 3.04
N GLU A 12 -40.51 15.24 3.26
CA GLU A 12 -39.80 14.89 4.50
C GLU A 12 -38.53 14.06 4.24
N GLU A 13 -37.51 14.62 3.60
CA GLU A 13 -36.16 14.02 3.62
C GLU A 13 -35.04 15.07 3.41
N LYS A 14 -35.12 16.21 4.10
CA LYS A 14 -34.04 17.23 4.07
C LYS A 14 -33.66 17.85 5.41
N VAL A 15 -34.30 17.47 6.52
CA VAL A 15 -34.03 18.10 7.83
C VAL A 15 -32.85 17.42 8.55
N ASP A 16 -32.67 16.10 8.41
CA ASP A 16 -31.65 15.35 9.15
C ASP A 16 -30.20 15.58 8.66
N ALA A 17 -30.03 16.02 7.41
CA ALA A 17 -28.71 16.30 6.83
C ALA A 17 -28.15 17.69 7.23
N GLN A 18 -29.00 18.60 7.74
CA GLN A 18 -28.57 19.90 8.24
C GLN A 18 -28.21 19.87 9.73
N GLU A 19 -28.94 19.13 10.57
CA GLU A 19 -28.61 19.00 12.00
C GLU A 19 -27.26 18.31 12.25
N SER A 20 -26.87 17.35 11.40
CA SER A 20 -25.57 16.65 11.50
C SER A 20 -24.36 17.54 11.16
N LYS A 21 -24.55 18.58 10.33
CA LYS A 21 -23.48 19.53 9.97
C LYS A 21 -23.29 20.64 11.00
N GLU A 22 -24.36 20.99 11.71
CA GLU A 22 -24.34 22.00 12.75
C GLU A 22 -23.67 21.48 14.03
N THR A 23 -23.89 20.20 14.38
CA THR A 23 -23.20 19.52 15.49
C THR A 23 -21.69 19.40 15.30
N VAL A 24 -21.22 19.16 14.06
CA VAL A 24 -19.77 19.12 13.75
C VAL A 24 -19.14 20.51 13.77
N ARG A 25 -19.92 21.57 13.49
CA ARG A 25 -19.44 22.96 13.57
C ARG A 25 -19.36 23.44 15.03
N GLU A 26 -20.34 23.12 15.86
CA GLU A 26 -20.31 23.42 17.31
C GLU A 26 -19.18 22.65 18.04
N ALA A 27 -18.89 21.42 17.62
CA ALA A 27 -17.75 20.66 18.16
C ALA A 27 -16.40 21.33 17.85
N ARG A 28 -16.29 22.11 16.76
CA ARG A 28 -15.09 22.87 16.42
C ARG A 28 -14.98 24.21 17.15
N GLU A 29 -16.08 24.84 17.54
CA GLU A 29 -16.05 26.09 18.31
C GLU A 29 -15.76 25.87 19.82
N LYS A 30 -16.15 24.72 20.39
CA LYS A 30 -15.77 24.36 21.77
C LYS A 30 -14.28 24.11 21.99
N ILE A 31 -13.48 23.95 20.93
CA ILE A 31 -12.02 23.74 21.01
C ILE A 31 -11.26 25.02 21.44
N ARG A 32 -11.91 26.20 21.49
CA ARG A 32 -11.24 27.47 21.86
C ARG A 32 -11.47 27.97 23.29
N SER A 33 -12.18 27.24 24.16
CA SER A 33 -12.49 27.76 25.50
C SER A 33 -12.58 26.66 26.55
N LEU A 34 -11.45 26.12 27.01
CA LEU A 34 -11.37 25.42 28.29
C LEU A 34 -9.98 25.64 28.93
N ALA A 35 -9.74 26.88 29.36
CA ALA A 35 -8.80 27.13 30.46
C ALA A 35 -9.61 27.05 31.76
N GLY A 36 -9.27 26.08 32.62
CA GLY A 36 -9.77 26.01 33.99
C GLY A 36 -10.44 24.69 34.33
N ILE A 37 -9.65 23.67 34.70
CA ILE A 37 -10.11 22.59 35.57
C ILE A 37 -9.08 22.37 36.67
N VAL A 38 -9.63 22.28 37.87
CA VAL A 38 -9.04 22.23 39.21
C VAL A 38 -8.54 20.81 39.52
N GLU A 39 -7.41 20.71 40.21
CA GLU A 39 -6.89 19.45 40.77
C GLU A 39 -7.87 18.83 41.78
N THR A 40 -8.13 17.53 41.64
CA THR A 40 -8.71 16.73 42.72
C THR A 40 -7.82 15.52 42.99
N GLU A 41 -7.42 15.39 44.24
CA GLU A 41 -6.53 14.37 44.78
C GLU A 41 -7.21 13.00 44.90
N GLY A 42 -6.40 11.95 44.73
CA GLY A 42 -6.47 10.77 45.60
C GLY A 42 -7.18 9.52 45.05
N TYR A 43 -6.52 8.78 44.16
CA TYR A 43 -6.77 7.34 44.05
C TYR A 43 -5.45 6.56 44.05
N VAL A 44 -5.17 5.85 45.14
CA VAL A 44 -3.99 5.00 45.30
C VAL A 44 -4.36 3.57 44.90
N HIS A 45 -3.77 3.08 43.81
CA HIS A 45 -3.93 1.68 43.39
C HIS A 45 -3.02 0.75 44.22
N PRO A 46 -3.45 -0.46 44.61
CA PRO A 46 -2.63 -1.39 45.37
C PRO A 46 -1.44 -1.90 44.53
N SER A 47 -0.26 -1.79 45.12
CA SER A 47 1.03 -2.23 44.57
C SER A 47 1.02 -3.73 44.32
N ALA A 48 1.03 -4.13 43.05
CA ALA A 48 1.28 -5.49 42.62
C ALA A 48 2.77 -5.68 42.34
N HIS A 49 3.34 -6.74 42.92
CA HIS A 49 4.72 -7.18 42.78
C HIS A 49 5.24 -7.09 41.34
N ARG A 50 6.30 -6.30 41.13
CA ARG A 50 7.06 -6.26 39.87
C ARG A 50 7.77 -7.61 39.65
N PRO A 51 7.42 -8.40 38.62
CA PRO A 51 8.31 -9.46 38.14
C PRO A 51 9.51 -8.79 37.47
N SER A 52 10.71 -9.37 37.61
CA SER A 52 11.91 -8.86 36.95
C SER A 52 11.68 -8.79 35.43
N SER A 53 11.56 -7.57 34.91
CA SER A 53 11.29 -7.33 33.49
C SER A 53 12.55 -7.64 32.68
N LYS A 54 12.65 -8.86 32.15
CA LYS A 54 13.56 -9.09 31.02
C LYS A 54 13.21 -8.06 29.93
N PRO A 55 14.20 -7.39 29.31
CA PRO A 55 13.92 -6.39 28.29
C PRO A 55 13.15 -7.05 27.14
N PHE A 56 11.97 -6.51 26.85
CA PHE A 56 11.07 -7.01 25.81
C PHE A 56 11.75 -6.81 24.45
N LYS A 57 12.20 -7.89 23.79
CA LYS A 57 12.90 -7.78 22.50
C LYS A 57 11.89 -7.41 21.40
N LYS A 58 12.26 -6.49 20.52
CA LYS A 58 11.39 -6.06 19.39
C LYS A 58 10.99 -7.22 18.47
N THR A 59 11.83 -8.24 18.35
CA THR A 59 11.58 -9.46 17.57
C THR A 59 10.39 -10.27 18.09
N ASP A 60 10.09 -10.16 19.39
CA ASP A 60 9.07 -10.98 20.05
C ASP A 60 7.68 -10.35 19.98
N ILE A 61 7.59 -9.09 19.53
CA ILE A 61 6.32 -8.39 19.33
C ILE A 61 5.54 -9.10 18.23
N LYS A 62 4.36 -9.61 18.57
CA LYS A 62 3.41 -10.22 17.62
C LYS A 62 2.06 -9.54 17.76
N VAL A 63 1.10 -9.87 16.89
CA VAL A 63 -0.29 -9.40 17.07
C VAL A 63 -0.84 -9.83 18.44
N GLY A 64 -0.37 -10.95 18.98
CA GLY A 64 -0.67 -11.39 20.35
C GLY A 64 -0.21 -10.44 21.45
N SER A 65 0.71 -9.51 21.16
CA SER A 65 1.18 -8.49 22.10
C SER A 65 0.22 -7.30 22.21
N LEU A 66 -0.80 -7.22 21.34
CA LEU A 66 -1.83 -6.20 21.42
C LEU A 66 -2.95 -6.63 22.40
N PRO A 67 -3.62 -5.68 23.09
CA PRO A 67 -4.83 -5.93 23.87
C PRO A 67 -5.91 -6.64 23.05
N ASP A 68 -6.64 -7.56 23.69
CA ASP A 68 -7.68 -8.38 23.06
C ASP A 68 -8.69 -7.59 22.23
N THR A 69 -9.12 -6.46 22.78
CA THR A 69 -10.10 -5.55 22.20
C THR A 69 -9.68 -5.00 20.84
N ILE A 70 -8.38 -4.90 20.55
CA ILE A 70 -7.88 -4.42 19.24
C ILE A 70 -7.27 -5.51 18.37
N ARG A 71 -7.03 -6.74 18.86
CA ARG A 71 -6.32 -7.76 18.08
C ARG A 71 -7.01 -8.06 16.73
N ALA A 72 -8.33 -8.22 16.76
CA ALA A 72 -9.13 -8.46 15.56
C ALA A 72 -9.17 -7.21 14.67
N ASN A 73 -9.53 -6.07 15.27
CA ASN A 73 -9.75 -4.82 14.55
C ASN A 73 -8.45 -4.22 13.99
N PHE A 74 -7.29 -4.54 14.57
CA PHE A 74 -6.00 -4.13 14.03
C PHE A 74 -5.81 -4.63 12.59
N LYS A 75 -6.25 -5.87 12.31
CA LYS A 75 -6.14 -6.46 10.98
C LYS A 75 -7.24 -6.01 10.04
N THR A 76 -8.46 -5.83 10.53
CA THR A 76 -9.63 -5.53 9.68
C THR A 76 -9.81 -4.05 9.43
N ASP A 77 -9.42 -3.18 10.37
CA ASP A 77 -9.73 -1.75 10.32
C ASP A 77 -8.43 -0.94 10.17
N PHE A 78 -7.47 -1.11 11.09
CA PHE A 78 -6.26 -0.30 11.10
C PHE A 78 -5.28 -0.65 9.97
N ALA A 79 -5.04 -1.94 9.71
CA ALA A 79 -4.09 -2.34 8.68
C ALA A 79 -4.52 -1.86 7.26
N PRO A 80 -5.80 -1.98 6.83
CA PRO A 80 -6.24 -1.37 5.59
C PRO A 80 -6.04 0.14 5.55
N ALA A 81 -6.42 0.86 6.61
CA ALA A 81 -6.24 2.32 6.69
C ALA A 81 -4.75 2.73 6.62
N LEU A 82 -3.87 2.00 7.32
CA LEU A 82 -2.42 2.17 7.26
C LEU A 82 -1.90 1.97 5.84
N LEU A 83 -2.28 0.88 5.18
CA LEU A 83 -1.81 0.61 3.83
C LEU A 83 -2.40 1.58 2.79
N ASP A 84 -3.61 2.10 3.02
CA ASP A 84 -4.22 3.16 2.20
C ASP A 84 -3.35 4.42 2.27
N TYR A 85 -3.05 4.89 3.49
CA TYR A 85 -2.16 6.03 3.73
C TYR A 85 -0.75 5.82 3.17
N VAL A 86 -0.13 4.66 3.44
CA VAL A 86 1.22 4.35 2.93
C VAL A 86 1.23 4.25 1.40
N GLY A 87 0.09 3.90 0.78
CA GLY A 87 -0.07 3.92 -0.67
C GLY A 87 0.01 5.33 -1.27
N THR A 88 -0.34 6.38 -0.54
CA THR A 88 -0.38 7.76 -1.05
C THR A 88 0.97 8.49 -0.91
N ILE A 89 1.79 8.13 0.06
CA ILE A 89 3.14 8.70 0.24
C ILE A 89 4.13 8.17 -0.81
N ALA A 90 5.37 8.69 -0.82
CA ALA A 90 6.39 8.26 -1.76
C ALA A 90 6.73 6.76 -1.61
N ALA A 91 6.97 6.08 -2.74
CA ALA A 91 7.38 4.67 -2.72
C ALA A 91 8.66 4.46 -1.88
N TRP A 92 8.70 3.35 -1.13
CA TRP A 92 9.76 3.01 -0.18
C TRP A 92 9.94 3.95 1.01
N THR A 93 9.03 4.90 1.22
CA THR A 93 8.95 5.68 2.45
C THR A 93 8.04 4.96 3.44
N ASP A 94 8.50 4.87 4.69
CA ASP A 94 7.70 4.40 5.81
C ASP A 94 7.11 5.62 6.54
N PRO A 95 5.90 5.51 7.08
CA PRO A 95 5.35 6.55 7.94
C PRO A 95 6.19 6.64 9.21
N SER A 96 6.31 7.84 9.76
CA SER A 96 6.94 8.04 11.07
C SER A 96 6.13 7.34 12.17
N ALA A 97 6.76 7.14 13.33
CA ALA A 97 6.05 6.65 14.51
C ALA A 97 4.87 7.57 14.86
N ALA A 98 5.06 8.89 14.79
CA ALA A 98 4.02 9.89 15.06
C ALA A 98 2.82 9.76 14.12
N GLU A 99 3.06 9.67 12.81
CA GLU A 99 1.99 9.47 11.83
C GLU A 99 1.27 8.13 12.04
N THR A 100 2.02 7.07 12.36
CA THR A 100 1.46 5.75 12.64
C THR A 100 0.54 5.77 13.86
N ILE A 101 0.96 6.39 14.95
CA ILE A 101 0.18 6.51 16.18
C ILE A 101 -1.01 7.46 16.00
N GLN A 102 -0.84 8.56 15.26
CA GLN A 102 -1.94 9.44 14.91
C GLN A 102 -3.03 8.68 14.14
N LEU A 103 -2.64 7.89 13.12
CA LEU A 103 -3.59 7.08 12.36
C LEU A 103 -4.24 6.01 13.24
N PHE A 104 -3.48 5.41 14.16
CA PHE A 104 -4.00 4.43 15.11
C PHE A 104 -5.07 5.06 16.00
N ASN A 105 -4.83 6.25 16.54
CA ASN A 105 -5.80 6.97 17.38
C ASN A 105 -7.03 7.45 16.59
N VAL A 106 -6.90 7.73 15.30
CA VAL A 106 -8.07 8.01 14.44
C VAL A 106 -8.92 6.75 14.25
N THR A 107 -8.28 5.58 14.18
CA THR A 107 -8.97 4.30 14.00
C THR A 107 -9.57 3.79 15.31
N PHE A 108 -8.87 4.00 16.43
CA PHE A 108 -9.24 3.57 17.79
C PHE A 108 -9.18 4.76 18.77
N PRO A 109 -10.16 5.67 18.71
CA PRO A 109 -10.17 6.91 19.49
C PRO A 109 -10.24 6.71 21.01
N GLU A 110 -10.57 5.52 21.47
CA GLU A 110 -10.62 5.14 22.88
C GLU A 110 -9.25 4.98 23.53
N TYR A 111 -8.18 4.71 22.75
CA TYR A 111 -6.83 4.50 23.29
C TYR A 111 -6.05 5.80 23.50
N LYS A 112 -6.17 6.76 22.58
CA LYS A 112 -5.49 8.07 22.63
C LYS A 112 -3.99 7.98 22.96
N LEU A 113 -3.29 7.06 22.32
CA LEU A 113 -1.87 6.81 22.57
C LEU A 113 -1.02 8.04 22.32
N SER A 114 -0.05 8.29 23.20
CA SER A 114 0.98 9.31 23.03
C SER A 114 2.37 8.66 22.94
N ILE A 115 3.21 9.15 22.02
CA ILE A 115 4.61 8.70 21.93
C ILE A 115 5.45 9.19 23.11
N ASP A 116 5.03 10.30 23.72
CA ASP A 116 5.75 10.95 24.82
C ASP A 116 5.28 10.46 26.20
N ASP A 117 4.21 9.65 26.27
CA ASP A 117 3.72 9.09 27.54
C ASP A 117 4.38 7.73 27.82
N PRO A 118 5.17 7.61 28.90
CA PRO A 118 5.78 6.34 29.29
C PRO A 118 4.78 5.20 29.57
N HIS A 119 3.52 5.52 29.90
CA HIS A 119 2.50 4.50 30.12
C HIS A 119 2.07 3.80 28.83
N ASP A 120 2.20 4.48 27.69
CA ASP A 120 1.83 3.98 26.37
C ASP A 120 2.99 3.29 25.65
N GLU A 121 4.22 3.39 26.16
CA GLU A 121 5.45 2.99 25.48
C GLU A 121 5.36 1.58 24.88
N ALA A 122 4.88 0.60 25.66
CA ALA A 122 4.79 -0.79 25.23
C ALA A 122 3.79 -0.97 24.07
N LEU A 123 2.64 -0.31 24.12
CA LEU A 123 1.62 -0.41 23.08
C LEU A 123 2.02 0.38 21.83
N VAL A 124 2.60 1.57 21.99
CA VAL A 124 3.19 2.36 20.90
C VAL A 124 4.24 1.54 20.16
N LEU A 125 5.17 0.93 20.89
CA LEU A 125 6.20 0.08 20.31
C LEU A 125 5.59 -1.10 19.54
N ALA A 126 4.56 -1.73 20.09
CA ALA A 126 3.86 -2.84 19.44
C ALA A 126 3.17 -2.40 18.14
N VAL A 127 2.42 -1.29 18.16
CA VAL A 127 1.71 -0.75 17.01
C VAL A 127 2.69 -0.36 15.90
N VAL A 128 3.76 0.37 16.22
CA VAL A 128 4.77 0.81 15.24
C VAL A 128 5.47 -0.38 14.60
N LYS A 129 5.88 -1.37 15.41
CA LYS A 129 6.53 -2.58 14.90
C LYS A 129 5.61 -3.36 13.98
N LEU A 130 4.39 -3.65 14.42
CA LEU A 130 3.42 -4.41 13.62
C LEU A 130 3.02 -3.68 12.34
N SER A 131 2.96 -2.34 12.38
CA SER A 131 2.75 -1.51 11.19
C SER A 131 3.87 -1.68 10.17
N LYS A 132 5.13 -1.68 10.62
CA LYS A 132 6.28 -1.94 9.76
C LYS A 132 6.22 -3.33 9.13
N ASP A 133 5.96 -4.37 9.91
CA ASP A 133 5.80 -5.74 9.41
C ASP A 133 4.69 -5.82 8.35
N LYS A 134 3.57 -5.11 8.56
CA LYS A 134 2.46 -5.04 7.60
C LYS A 134 2.84 -4.35 6.30
N ILE A 135 3.57 -3.24 6.38
CA ILE A 135 4.05 -2.51 5.21
C ILE A 135 5.02 -3.37 4.39
N GLU A 136 5.96 -4.06 5.04
CA GLU A 136 6.90 -4.97 4.38
C GLU A 136 6.18 -6.14 3.71
N GLY A 137 5.24 -6.78 4.41
CA GLY A 137 4.39 -7.83 3.85
C GLY A 137 3.58 -7.35 2.64
N TRP A 138 3.02 -6.14 2.72
CA TRP A 138 2.29 -5.51 1.61
C TRP A 138 3.18 -5.23 0.40
N ARG A 139 4.38 -4.67 0.60
CA ARG A 139 5.36 -4.45 -0.49
C ARG A 139 5.72 -5.76 -1.20
N ASN A 140 6.01 -6.80 -0.43
CA ASN A 140 6.31 -8.13 -0.95
C ASN A 140 5.12 -8.74 -1.71
N LYS A 141 3.88 -8.41 -1.35
CA LYS A 141 2.67 -8.86 -2.06
C LYS A 141 2.62 -8.34 -3.50
N PHE A 142 3.12 -7.13 -3.80
CA PHE A 142 3.25 -6.67 -5.19
C PHE A 142 4.21 -7.54 -5.99
N ALA A 143 5.41 -7.79 -5.43
CA ALA A 143 6.43 -8.60 -6.09
C ALA A 143 5.96 -10.03 -6.37
N LYS A 144 5.32 -10.67 -5.37
CA LYS A 144 4.72 -12.01 -5.54
C LYS A 144 3.62 -12.00 -6.59
N THR A 145 2.73 -11.00 -6.54
CA THR A 145 1.64 -10.84 -7.52
C THR A 145 2.17 -10.67 -8.94
N ALA A 146 3.19 -9.82 -9.15
CA ALA A 146 3.78 -9.60 -10.47
C ALA A 146 4.38 -10.88 -11.06
N ILE A 147 5.13 -11.66 -10.27
CA ILE A 147 5.67 -12.94 -10.73
C ILE A 147 4.55 -13.92 -11.09
N ALA A 148 3.50 -14.02 -10.27
CA ALA A 148 2.37 -14.91 -10.54
C ALA A 148 1.67 -14.57 -11.87
N ILE A 149 1.41 -13.28 -12.12
CA ILE A 149 0.79 -12.81 -13.36
C ILE A 149 1.68 -13.11 -14.57
N LEU A 150 2.99 -12.88 -14.46
CA LEU A 150 3.92 -13.16 -15.55
C LEU A 150 4.05 -14.67 -15.83
N LYS A 151 4.07 -15.51 -14.79
CA LYS A 151 4.01 -16.97 -14.95
C LYS A 151 2.76 -17.39 -15.72
N ALA A 152 1.59 -16.84 -15.38
CA ALA A 152 0.35 -17.11 -16.09
C ALA A 152 0.40 -16.63 -17.55
N LEU A 153 0.93 -15.42 -17.78
CA LEU A 153 1.10 -14.86 -19.13
C LEU A 153 2.04 -15.68 -20.02
N PHE A 154 3.03 -16.34 -19.43
CA PHE A 154 4.08 -17.08 -20.14
C PHE A 154 3.91 -18.60 -20.14
N LYS A 155 2.83 -19.12 -19.54
CA LYS A 155 2.60 -20.56 -19.32
C LYS A 155 2.75 -21.40 -20.60
N ASP A 156 2.24 -20.91 -21.71
CA ASP A 156 2.18 -21.63 -23.00
C ASP A 156 3.13 -21.06 -24.06
N LYS A 157 4.12 -20.26 -23.63
CA LYS A 157 5.12 -19.64 -24.51
C LYS A 157 6.46 -20.38 -24.46
N THR A 158 7.12 -20.45 -25.60
CA THR A 158 8.52 -20.89 -25.69
C THR A 158 9.46 -19.85 -25.07
N PRO A 159 10.68 -20.25 -24.66
CA PRO A 159 11.67 -19.29 -24.15
C PRO A 159 11.99 -18.14 -25.13
N ALA A 160 11.93 -18.37 -26.44
CA ALA A 160 12.14 -17.33 -27.44
C ALA A 160 11.02 -16.29 -27.44
N GLU A 161 9.76 -16.73 -27.44
CA GLU A 161 8.59 -15.85 -27.36
C GLU A 161 8.53 -15.09 -26.04
N ILE A 162 8.97 -15.70 -24.93
CA ILE A 162 9.09 -15.02 -23.64
C ILE A 162 10.11 -13.89 -23.72
N ARG A 163 11.31 -14.14 -24.28
CA ARG A 163 12.34 -13.10 -24.45
C ARG A 163 11.83 -11.93 -25.28
N GLU A 164 11.22 -12.22 -26.43
CA GLU A 164 10.64 -11.20 -27.31
C GLU A 164 9.56 -10.39 -26.60
N THR A 165 8.67 -11.06 -25.86
CA THR A 165 7.61 -10.39 -25.09
C THR A 165 8.19 -9.51 -23.97
N VAL A 166 9.22 -9.98 -23.27
CA VAL A 166 9.91 -9.22 -22.20
C VAL A 166 10.62 -8.00 -22.79
N GLU A 167 11.31 -8.16 -23.91
CA GLU A 167 11.99 -7.06 -24.62
C GLU A 167 10.98 -6.01 -25.09
N TYR A 168 9.86 -6.43 -25.67
CA TYR A 168 8.76 -5.54 -26.03
C TYR A 168 8.23 -4.74 -24.84
N TYR A 169 7.99 -5.40 -23.69
CA TYR A 169 7.48 -4.72 -22.51
C TYR A 169 8.47 -3.73 -21.89
N LEU A 170 9.76 -4.04 -21.98
CA LEU A 170 10.86 -3.21 -21.47
C LEU A 170 11.43 -2.25 -22.52
N GLN A 171 10.78 -2.12 -23.68
CA GLN A 171 11.16 -1.15 -24.70
C GLN A 171 10.97 0.29 -24.18
N GLY A 172 11.95 1.16 -24.48
CA GLY A 172 11.97 2.54 -24.01
C GLY A 172 12.82 2.72 -22.76
N THR A 173 12.47 3.72 -21.96
CA THR A 173 13.08 4.06 -20.69
C THR A 173 12.08 3.87 -19.54
N GLU A 174 12.55 4.09 -18.31
CA GLU A 174 11.79 3.94 -17.08
C GLU A 174 10.53 4.82 -17.03
N ARG A 175 10.46 5.84 -17.90
CA ARG A 175 9.32 6.77 -18.01
C ARG A 175 8.27 6.32 -19.03
N ASP A 176 8.61 5.42 -19.93
CA ASP A 176 7.80 5.14 -21.13
C ASP A 176 7.79 3.67 -21.53
N TYR A 177 8.16 2.76 -20.62
CA TYR A 177 8.00 1.33 -20.84
C TYR A 177 6.62 0.96 -21.39
N THR A 178 6.62 0.12 -22.42
CA THR A 178 5.43 -0.36 -23.10
C THR A 178 4.41 -0.97 -22.14
N PHE A 179 4.85 -1.71 -21.11
CA PHE A 179 3.92 -2.33 -20.17
C PHE A 179 3.11 -1.34 -19.33
N TYR A 180 3.42 -0.04 -19.35
CA TYR A 180 2.55 0.96 -18.72
C TYR A 180 1.24 1.12 -19.49
N TYR A 181 1.25 0.96 -20.80
CA TYR A 181 0.13 1.36 -21.65
C TYR A 181 -0.83 0.20 -21.91
N ARG A 182 -2.12 0.53 -21.99
CA ARG A 182 -3.16 -0.44 -22.34
C ARG A 182 -3.05 -0.87 -23.79
N GLU A 183 -2.79 0.09 -24.67
CA GLU A 183 -2.69 -0.12 -26.11
C GLU A 183 -1.50 0.66 -26.66
N VAL A 184 -0.78 0.00 -27.56
CA VAL A 184 0.30 0.56 -28.36
C VAL A 184 -0.15 0.41 -29.81
N VAL A 185 -0.57 1.50 -30.45
CA VAL A 185 -1.08 1.47 -31.83
C VAL A 185 -0.16 2.27 -32.74
N PRO A 186 0.04 1.85 -34.00
CA PRO A 186 0.67 2.72 -35.00
C PRO A 186 -0.10 4.03 -35.11
N ASP A 187 0.61 5.14 -35.19
CA ASP A 187 -0.01 6.43 -35.45
C ASP A 187 -0.36 6.52 -36.94
N PRO A 188 -1.64 6.69 -37.34
CA PRO A 188 -1.97 6.82 -38.76
C PRO A 188 -1.47 8.14 -39.38
N GLU A 189 -1.10 9.12 -38.56
CA GLU A 189 -0.69 10.46 -39.00
C GLU A 189 0.84 10.67 -38.98
N SER A 190 1.59 9.72 -38.45
CA SER A 190 3.06 9.77 -38.39
C SER A 190 3.65 8.36 -38.46
N ASP A 191 4.92 8.20 -38.82
CA ASP A 191 5.63 6.91 -38.68
C ASP A 191 5.88 6.52 -37.20
N GLY A 192 5.18 7.15 -36.26
CA GLY A 192 5.30 6.98 -34.83
C GLY A 192 4.32 5.97 -34.24
N ILE A 193 4.40 5.85 -32.91
CA ILE A 193 3.54 4.99 -32.10
C ILE A 193 2.69 5.87 -31.20
N LYS A 194 1.38 5.61 -31.17
CA LYS A 194 0.43 6.25 -30.26
C LYS A 194 0.17 5.35 -29.05
N LEU A 195 0.61 5.82 -27.90
CA LEU A 195 0.45 5.14 -26.61
C LEU A 195 -0.85 5.57 -25.94
N LYS A 196 -1.72 4.63 -25.59
CA LYS A 196 -3.03 4.91 -24.95
C LYS A 196 -3.16 4.21 -23.60
N GLY A 197 -3.85 4.89 -22.68
CA GLY A 197 -4.18 4.32 -21.36
C GLY A 197 -2.94 4.07 -20.51
N ILE A 198 -2.18 5.12 -20.20
CA ILE A 198 -1.02 5.03 -19.32
C ILE A 198 -1.41 4.45 -17.95
N PHE A 199 -0.61 3.49 -17.49
CA PHE A 199 -0.83 2.63 -16.32
C PHE A 199 -2.13 1.83 -16.30
N GLN A 200 -2.80 1.65 -17.45
CA GLN A 200 -4.03 0.87 -17.59
C GLN A 200 -3.79 -0.47 -18.30
N SER A 201 -2.53 -0.89 -18.43
CA SER A 201 -2.23 -2.24 -18.93
C SER A 201 -2.79 -3.32 -18.01
N HIS A 202 -2.93 -4.53 -18.54
CA HIS A 202 -3.35 -5.69 -17.75
C HIS A 202 -2.40 -5.97 -16.58
N LEU A 203 -1.08 -5.85 -16.81
CA LEU A 203 -0.06 -6.04 -15.79
C LEU A 203 -0.18 -5.00 -14.66
N CYS A 204 -0.24 -3.70 -15.01
CA CYS A 204 -0.39 -2.63 -14.03
C CYS A 204 -1.66 -2.79 -13.20
N SER A 205 -2.78 -3.05 -13.86
CA SER A 205 -4.09 -3.16 -13.20
C SER A 205 -4.13 -4.35 -12.23
N ARG A 206 -3.63 -5.53 -12.62
CA ARG A 206 -3.62 -6.71 -11.73
C ARG A 206 -2.65 -6.61 -10.57
N VAL A 207 -1.47 -6.01 -10.78
CA VAL A 207 -0.50 -5.80 -9.69
C VAL A 207 -0.98 -4.73 -8.73
N LEU A 208 -1.50 -3.60 -9.23
CA LEU A 208 -2.12 -2.57 -8.38
C LEU A 208 -3.38 -3.09 -7.67
N GLY A 209 -4.12 -4.02 -8.28
CA GLY A 209 -5.24 -4.70 -7.63
C GLY A 209 -4.86 -5.39 -6.31
N ALA A 210 -3.59 -5.79 -6.13
CA ALA A 210 -3.11 -6.29 -4.84
C ALA A 210 -3.16 -5.24 -3.72
N HIS A 211 -2.96 -3.96 -4.05
CA HIS A 211 -3.15 -2.85 -3.12
C HIS A 211 -4.63 -2.62 -2.84
N CYS A 212 -5.48 -2.56 -3.87
CA CYS A 212 -6.93 -2.44 -3.70
C CYS A 212 -7.49 -3.52 -2.76
N ALA A 213 -7.09 -4.79 -2.95
CA ALA A 213 -7.47 -5.89 -2.08
C ALA A 213 -6.92 -5.74 -0.64
N ALA A 214 -5.71 -5.21 -0.48
CA ALA A 214 -5.09 -5.01 0.84
C ALA A 214 -5.68 -3.83 1.62
N THR A 215 -6.29 -2.87 0.91
CA THR A 215 -6.93 -1.67 1.48
C THR A 215 -8.45 -1.76 1.43
N SER A 216 -9.01 -2.95 1.23
CA SER A 216 -10.46 -3.17 1.28
C SER A 216 -10.95 -3.21 2.73
N ASP A 217 -12.14 -2.68 2.99
CA ASP A 217 -12.80 -2.70 4.30
C ASP A 217 -14.31 -2.93 4.12
N LYS A 218 -14.92 -3.72 5.02
CA LYS A 218 -16.37 -3.93 5.15
C LYS A 218 -17.12 -4.07 3.82
N GLY A 219 -16.60 -4.92 2.92
CA GLY A 219 -17.22 -5.21 1.63
C GLY A 219 -16.99 -4.15 0.53
N THR A 220 -16.23 -3.10 0.82
CA THR A 220 -15.81 -2.09 -0.16
C THR A 220 -14.37 -2.35 -0.61
N ILE A 221 -14.16 -2.48 -1.92
CA ILE A 221 -12.82 -2.65 -2.49
C ILE A 221 -12.05 -1.32 -2.43
N GLY A 222 -10.87 -1.35 -1.82
CA GLY A 222 -10.02 -0.19 -1.64
C GLY A 222 -9.40 0.35 -2.95
N PRO A 223 -8.58 1.41 -2.89
CA PRO A 223 -8.37 2.32 -1.76
C PRO A 223 -9.67 3.00 -1.31
N ILE A 224 -9.94 3.06 0.00
CA ILE A 224 -11.25 3.49 0.56
C ILE A 224 -11.35 5.01 0.53
N ALA A 225 -10.28 5.72 0.87
CA ALA A 225 -10.28 7.18 0.91
C ALA A 225 -10.10 7.83 -0.47
N PHE A 226 -9.96 7.05 -1.53
CA PHE A 226 -9.60 7.56 -2.85
C PHE A 226 -10.67 8.48 -3.46
N LYS A 227 -10.21 9.68 -3.83
CA LYS A 227 -10.94 10.65 -4.64
C LYS A 227 -10.00 11.17 -5.72
N ALA A 228 -10.30 10.92 -6.99
CA ALA A 228 -9.39 11.31 -8.07
C ALA A 228 -9.09 12.81 -8.14
N THR A 229 -10.02 13.67 -7.69
CA THR A 229 -9.82 15.12 -7.61
C THR A 229 -8.88 15.55 -6.49
N GLU A 230 -8.67 14.72 -5.47
CA GLU A 230 -7.88 15.04 -4.28
C GLU A 230 -6.51 14.34 -4.33
N VAL A 231 -5.46 15.12 -4.61
CA VAL A 231 -4.11 14.58 -4.87
C VAL A 231 -3.56 13.75 -3.70
N SER A 232 -3.84 14.15 -2.45
CA SER A 232 -3.42 13.46 -1.22
C SER A 232 -4.00 12.05 -1.06
N THR A 233 -5.09 11.74 -1.74
CA THR A 233 -5.76 10.42 -1.66
C THR A 233 -5.37 9.48 -2.80
N ARG A 234 -4.57 9.96 -3.76
CA ARG A 234 -4.13 9.16 -4.90
C ARG A 234 -3.03 8.21 -4.43
N PRO A 235 -3.13 6.89 -4.68
CA PRO A 235 -2.14 5.92 -4.21
C PRO A 235 -0.90 5.91 -5.12
N ALA A 236 -0.21 7.06 -5.19
CA ALA A 236 0.93 7.29 -6.06
C ALA A 236 2.13 6.39 -5.72
N GLY A 237 2.43 6.20 -4.44
CA GLY A 237 3.47 5.28 -3.97
C GLY A 237 3.16 3.83 -4.34
N ALA A 238 1.91 3.40 -4.13
CA ALA A 238 1.47 2.06 -4.49
C ALA A 238 1.60 1.79 -6.01
N LEU A 239 1.23 2.76 -6.85
CA LEU A 239 1.37 2.64 -8.30
C LEU A 239 2.83 2.52 -8.73
N VAL A 240 3.73 3.32 -8.15
CA VAL A 240 5.17 3.23 -8.43
C VAL A 240 5.73 1.86 -8.01
N LEU A 241 5.36 1.36 -6.82
CA LEU A 241 5.75 0.03 -6.35
C LEU A 241 5.23 -1.09 -7.26
N ALA A 242 3.98 -0.98 -7.75
CA ALA A 242 3.42 -1.94 -8.70
C ALA A 242 4.23 -1.98 -10.00
N CYS A 243 4.58 -0.82 -10.57
CA CYS A 243 5.40 -0.73 -11.77
C CYS A 243 6.80 -1.33 -11.56
N GLN A 244 7.44 -1.06 -10.42
CA GLN A 244 8.74 -1.65 -10.08
C GLN A 244 8.66 -3.17 -9.90
N ALA A 245 7.60 -3.67 -9.28
CA ALA A 245 7.37 -5.11 -9.13
C ALA A 245 7.22 -5.81 -10.49
N ILE A 246 6.51 -5.19 -11.45
CA ILE A 246 6.38 -5.70 -12.82
C ILE A 246 7.73 -5.70 -13.53
N LYS A 247 8.45 -4.57 -13.52
CA LYS A 247 9.80 -4.46 -14.10
C LYS A 247 10.74 -5.53 -13.54
N ARG A 248 10.70 -5.74 -12.21
CA ARG A 248 11.46 -6.80 -11.53
C ARG A 248 11.11 -8.18 -12.09
N GLY A 249 9.82 -8.51 -12.15
CA GLY A 249 9.36 -9.77 -12.68
C GLY A 249 9.82 -9.98 -14.13
N LEU A 250 9.65 -8.97 -15.00
CA LEU A 250 10.09 -9.01 -16.38
C LEU A 250 11.61 -9.24 -16.50
N ASN A 251 12.41 -8.56 -15.67
CA ASN A 251 13.86 -8.76 -15.61
C ASN A 251 14.25 -10.21 -15.26
N TYR A 252 13.48 -10.89 -14.41
CA TYR A 252 13.73 -12.30 -14.10
C TYR A 252 13.40 -13.25 -15.25
N PHE A 253 12.56 -12.85 -16.20
CA PHE A 253 12.24 -13.62 -17.39
C PHE A 253 13.11 -13.24 -18.61
N ARG A 254 14.11 -12.36 -18.47
CA ARG A 254 14.96 -11.89 -19.58
C ARG A 254 15.67 -12.99 -20.36
N THR A 255 15.95 -14.14 -19.75
CA THR A 255 16.60 -15.28 -20.44
C THR A 255 15.60 -16.16 -21.21
N GLY A 256 14.29 -15.90 -21.06
CA GLY A 256 13.21 -16.76 -21.54
C GLY A 256 12.76 -17.79 -20.50
N THR A 257 13.38 -17.80 -19.32
CA THR A 257 13.02 -18.64 -18.17
C THR A 257 13.08 -17.81 -16.90
N LEU A 258 12.36 -18.22 -15.85
CA LEU A 258 12.37 -17.50 -14.58
C LEU A 258 13.71 -17.73 -13.86
N VAL A 259 14.52 -16.68 -13.75
CA VAL A 259 15.77 -16.66 -12.98
C VAL A 259 15.68 -15.60 -11.90
N ILE A 260 15.49 -16.05 -10.65
CA ILE A 260 15.46 -15.18 -9.47
C ILE A 260 16.87 -15.16 -8.87
N PRO A 261 17.56 -14.00 -8.79
CA PRO A 261 18.84 -13.90 -8.10
C PRO A 261 18.71 -14.30 -6.64
N LYS A 262 19.77 -14.89 -6.06
CA LYS A 262 19.80 -15.19 -4.63
C LYS A 262 19.70 -13.92 -3.79
N ALA A 263 19.25 -14.06 -2.54
CA ALA A 263 19.27 -12.96 -1.59
C ALA A 263 20.72 -12.46 -1.37
N PRO A 264 20.93 -11.15 -1.15
CA PRO A 264 19.90 -10.11 -1.04
C PRO A 264 19.44 -9.53 -2.38
N LEU A 265 20.12 -9.80 -3.50
CA LEU A 265 19.86 -9.18 -4.82
C LEU A 265 18.46 -9.53 -5.37
N GLY A 266 17.95 -10.72 -5.03
CA GLY A 266 16.59 -11.14 -5.36
C GLY A 266 15.49 -10.38 -4.61
N ASN A 267 15.79 -9.70 -3.50
CA ASN A 267 14.75 -9.16 -2.63
C ASN A 267 14.06 -7.94 -3.25
N PHE A 268 12.75 -7.81 -3.04
CA PHE A 268 11.99 -6.61 -3.39
C PHE A 268 12.08 -5.59 -2.26
N SER A 269 13.24 -4.96 -2.15
CA SER A 269 13.59 -4.03 -1.08
C SER A 269 13.94 -2.65 -1.63
N LYS A 270 13.91 -1.65 -0.75
CA LYS A 270 14.36 -0.29 -1.04
C LYS A 270 15.80 -0.27 -1.59
N ASN A 271 16.71 -1.03 -0.99
CA ASN A 271 18.12 -1.02 -1.38
C ASN A 271 18.35 -1.50 -2.82
N ASN A 272 17.48 -2.38 -3.34
CA ASN A 272 17.62 -2.95 -4.68
C ASN A 272 16.82 -2.17 -5.74
N TRP A 273 15.70 -1.55 -5.34
CA TRP A 273 14.71 -1.03 -6.30
C TRP A 273 14.41 0.46 -6.14
N ALA A 274 14.89 1.11 -5.09
CA ALA A 274 14.83 2.57 -5.00
C ALA A 274 15.84 3.24 -5.93
N ASP A 275 15.80 4.58 -5.97
CA ASP A 275 16.88 5.35 -6.57
C ASP A 275 18.18 5.03 -5.84
N HIS A 276 19.22 4.74 -6.61
CA HIS A 276 20.54 4.42 -6.09
C HIS A 276 21.61 5.01 -7.00
N ASP A 277 22.81 5.17 -6.48
CA ASP A 277 23.96 5.55 -7.27
C ASP A 277 24.74 4.31 -7.67
N ASP A 278 25.13 4.25 -8.94
CA ASP A 278 25.98 3.23 -9.48
C ASP A 278 27.32 3.85 -9.94
N PHE A 279 28.39 3.06 -9.91
CA PHE A 279 29.70 3.46 -10.41
C PHE A 279 29.92 2.78 -11.76
N SER A 280 29.56 3.49 -12.84
CA SER A 280 29.79 3.02 -14.20
C SER A 280 30.96 3.80 -14.82
N GLN A 281 31.98 3.08 -15.31
CA GLN A 281 33.16 3.67 -15.96
C GLN A 281 33.90 4.72 -15.11
N GLY A 282 33.94 4.53 -13.78
CA GLY A 282 34.60 5.45 -12.85
C GLY A 282 33.81 6.73 -12.55
N VAL A 283 32.60 6.88 -13.10
CA VAL A 283 31.70 8.02 -12.82
C VAL A 283 30.51 7.55 -12.00
N ARG A 284 30.27 8.22 -10.87
CA ARG A 284 29.07 8.02 -10.06
C ARG A 284 27.85 8.55 -10.83
N THR A 285 26.92 7.67 -11.15
CA THR A 285 25.69 7.98 -11.88
C THR A 285 24.49 7.54 -11.06
N THR A 286 23.54 8.45 -10.84
CA THR A 286 22.28 8.13 -10.17
C THR A 286 21.34 7.40 -11.14
N ILE A 287 20.85 6.24 -10.75
CA ILE A 287 19.86 5.46 -11.49
C ILE A 287 18.47 5.75 -10.89
N PRO A 288 17.61 6.55 -11.57
CA PRO A 288 16.35 7.05 -11.02
C PRO A 288 15.20 6.03 -11.15
N SER A 289 15.35 4.85 -10.54
CA SER A 289 14.37 3.75 -10.66
C SER A 289 12.97 4.08 -10.13
N THR A 290 12.87 4.90 -9.09
CA THR A 290 11.63 5.34 -8.43
C THR A 290 11.22 6.73 -8.90
N SER A 291 12.16 7.69 -8.91
CA SER A 291 11.85 9.09 -9.23
C SER A 291 11.44 9.28 -10.69
N ALA A 292 11.97 8.48 -11.63
CA ALA A 292 11.54 8.53 -13.02
C ALA A 292 10.05 8.16 -13.17
N ILE A 293 9.61 7.08 -12.53
CA ILE A 293 8.20 6.64 -12.56
C ILE A 293 7.33 7.66 -11.82
N SER A 294 7.77 8.13 -10.64
CA SER A 294 7.03 9.13 -9.87
C SER A 294 6.82 10.44 -10.65
N ALA A 295 7.80 10.89 -11.44
CA ALA A 295 7.67 12.06 -12.30
C ALA A 295 6.56 11.90 -13.36
N VAL A 296 6.33 10.69 -13.84
CA VAL A 296 5.23 10.37 -14.78
C VAL A 296 3.89 10.33 -14.03
N VAL A 297 3.85 9.64 -12.88
CA VAL A 297 2.64 9.52 -12.03
C VAL A 297 2.13 10.89 -11.57
N LYS A 298 3.02 11.83 -11.24
CA LYS A 298 2.66 13.21 -10.84
C LYS A 298 1.95 14.01 -11.95
N LYS A 299 2.12 13.64 -13.21
CA LYS A 299 1.48 14.30 -14.37
C LYS A 299 0.09 13.76 -14.70
N LEU A 300 -0.39 12.76 -13.96
CA LEU A 300 -1.71 12.18 -14.16
C LEU A 300 -2.80 13.12 -13.63
N ASP A 301 -3.77 13.42 -14.49
CA ASP A 301 -5.00 14.12 -14.12
C ASP A 301 -6.00 13.21 -13.39
N ALA A 302 -7.07 13.81 -12.87
CA ALA A 302 -8.09 13.07 -12.13
C ALA A 302 -8.76 11.98 -12.99
N ALA A 303 -9.11 12.29 -14.25
CA ALA A 303 -9.78 11.34 -15.14
C ALA A 303 -8.94 10.10 -15.45
N ARG A 304 -7.62 10.26 -15.55
CA ARG A 304 -6.68 9.13 -15.69
C ARG A 304 -6.59 8.31 -14.41
N TRP A 305 -6.53 8.97 -13.25
CA TRP A 305 -6.53 8.29 -11.95
C TRP A 305 -7.79 7.46 -11.72
N ASP A 306 -8.97 7.98 -12.04
CA ASP A 306 -10.22 7.22 -11.95
C ASP A 306 -10.17 5.95 -12.79
N LYS A 307 -9.69 6.03 -14.04
CA LYS A 307 -9.57 4.87 -14.93
C LYS A 307 -8.57 3.83 -14.40
N ILE A 308 -7.44 4.28 -13.85
CA ILE A 308 -6.42 3.40 -13.26
C ILE A 308 -6.99 2.65 -12.06
N ILE A 309 -7.63 3.36 -11.13
CA ILE A 309 -8.19 2.74 -9.91
C ILE A 309 -9.38 1.84 -10.25
N LEU A 310 -10.25 2.24 -11.18
CA LEU A 310 -11.36 1.40 -11.62
C LEU A 310 -10.87 0.06 -12.21
N ALA A 311 -9.85 0.10 -13.06
CA ALA A 311 -9.25 -1.11 -13.65
C ALA A 311 -8.59 -2.00 -12.57
N ALA A 312 -7.90 -1.39 -11.60
CA ALA A 312 -7.27 -2.12 -10.49
C ALA A 312 -8.29 -2.76 -9.54
N ARG A 313 -9.41 -2.06 -9.24
CA ARG A 313 -10.51 -2.61 -8.45
C ARG A 313 -11.16 -3.80 -9.14
N ALA A 314 -11.46 -3.67 -10.44
CA ALA A 314 -12.02 -4.78 -11.22
C ALA A 314 -11.07 -6.00 -11.22
N ALA A 315 -9.76 -5.76 -11.34
CA ALA A 315 -8.76 -6.82 -11.26
C ALA A 315 -8.62 -7.43 -9.86
N ALA A 316 -8.88 -6.68 -8.78
CA ALA A 316 -8.91 -7.20 -7.42
C ALA A 316 -10.09 -8.15 -7.22
N VAL A 317 -11.30 -7.77 -7.68
CA VAL A 317 -12.50 -8.61 -7.58
C VAL A 317 -12.35 -9.92 -8.37
N ALA A 318 -11.81 -9.86 -9.58
CA ALA A 318 -11.61 -11.06 -10.41
C ALA A 318 -10.68 -12.10 -9.75
N ARG A 319 -9.71 -11.65 -8.93
CA ARG A 319 -8.84 -12.58 -8.19
C ARG A 319 -9.57 -13.36 -7.12
N ASP A 320 -10.58 -12.76 -6.49
CA ASP A 320 -11.37 -13.43 -5.45
C ASP A 320 -12.31 -14.48 -6.05
N THR A 321 -12.76 -14.29 -7.30
CA THR A 321 -13.64 -15.24 -7.99
C THR A 321 -12.90 -16.42 -8.60
N ASP A 322 -11.68 -16.21 -9.08
CA ASP A 322 -10.98 -17.25 -9.86
C ASP A 322 -10.40 -18.37 -9.00
N ASN A 323 -10.44 -18.27 -7.66
CA ASN A 323 -9.92 -19.30 -6.74
C ASN A 323 -8.56 -19.85 -7.21
N GLU A 324 -7.73 -18.98 -7.82
CA GLU A 324 -6.41 -19.35 -8.32
C GLU A 324 -5.69 -19.89 -7.09
N PRO A 325 -5.34 -21.19 -7.05
CA PRO A 325 -4.76 -21.79 -5.87
C PRO A 325 -3.58 -20.91 -5.51
N ALA A 326 -3.54 -20.44 -4.26
CA ALA A 326 -2.43 -19.63 -3.76
C ALA A 326 -1.16 -20.34 -4.23
N VAL A 327 -0.43 -19.73 -5.16
CA VAL A 327 0.79 -20.34 -5.67
C VAL A 327 1.66 -20.49 -4.45
N ASP A 328 1.84 -21.73 -4.01
CA ASP A 328 2.64 -22.05 -2.84
C ASP A 328 4.09 -21.79 -3.23
N VAL A 329 4.55 -20.57 -2.98
CA VAL A 329 5.92 -20.15 -3.27
C VAL A 329 6.86 -20.55 -2.13
N ASP A 330 6.36 -21.16 -1.05
CA ASP A 330 7.18 -21.77 -0.01
C ASP A 330 7.72 -23.15 -0.44
N SER A 331 7.38 -23.62 -1.65
CA SER A 331 8.05 -24.77 -2.28
C SER A 331 9.34 -24.38 -3.03
N VAL A 332 9.82 -23.14 -2.89
CA VAL A 332 11.26 -22.87 -3.03
C VAL A 332 11.90 -23.52 -1.81
N PRO A 333 12.86 -24.47 -1.95
CA PRO A 333 13.45 -25.15 -0.81
C PRO A 333 13.85 -24.12 0.22
N ALA A 334 13.35 -24.26 1.45
CA ALA A 334 13.83 -23.51 2.58
C ALA A 334 15.36 -23.65 2.57
N GLU A 335 16.06 -22.59 2.17
CA GLU A 335 17.51 -22.57 2.32
C GLU A 335 17.77 -22.77 3.81
N GLU A 336 18.66 -23.72 4.06
CA GLU A 336 19.09 -24.19 5.36
C GLU A 336 19.26 -23.02 6.34
N ASP A 337 18.69 -23.23 7.52
CA ASP A 337 18.86 -22.42 8.72
C ASP A 337 20.33 -22.00 8.83
N PHE A 338 20.60 -20.73 8.56
CA PHE A 338 21.92 -20.15 8.76
C PHE A 338 22.14 -20.09 10.27
N GLU A 339 22.85 -21.07 10.82
CA GLU A 339 23.48 -20.96 12.14
C GLU A 339 24.37 -19.71 12.11
N LEU A 340 23.93 -18.68 12.85
CA LEU A 340 24.80 -17.59 13.24
C LEU A 340 25.91 -18.19 14.11
N LEU A 341 27.08 -18.38 13.54
CA LEU A 341 28.29 -18.62 14.30
C LEU A 341 28.55 -17.37 15.16
N ASP A 342 28.35 -17.52 16.46
CA ASP A 342 28.87 -16.60 17.47
C ASP A 342 30.39 -16.67 17.42
N ASP A 343 31.00 -15.69 16.76
CA ASP A 343 32.45 -15.49 16.74
C ASP A 343 32.86 -14.71 18.00
N ASP A 344 32.90 -15.42 19.13
CA ASP A 344 33.70 -15.04 20.30
C ASP A 344 34.98 -15.88 20.27
N SER A 345 36.09 -15.30 19.82
CA SER A 345 37.45 -15.81 20.08
C SER A 345 38.49 -14.69 19.99
N ASP A 346 38.97 -14.31 21.18
CA ASP A 346 40.17 -13.55 21.60
C ASP A 346 40.37 -12.06 21.23
#